data_AF-A0A455U7E9-F1
#
_entry.id   AF-A0A455U7E9-F1
#
_cell.length_a   1.000
_cell.length_b   1.000
_cell.length_c   1.000
_cell.angle_alpha   90.00
_cell.angle_beta   90.00
_cell.angle_gamma   90.00
#
_symmetry.space_group_name_H-M   'P 1'
#
loop_
_entity.id
_entity.type
_entity.pdbx_description
1 polymer ?
#
loop_
_entity_poly.entity_id
_entity_poly.type
_entity_poly.pdbx_seq_one_letter_code
_entity_poly.pdbx_strand_id
1 'polypeptide(L)'
;MVRKVVTSRAQAIDYIEEAVERFGIDCQFHRRPLYRIATTQDKKTIKTLDAEHEAMVVAGLKVDTIENSPLPFSMEQGIKNRRTSSV
;
A
#
# COMPACT_ATOMS: atom_id res chain seq x y z
N MET A 1 11.94 15.72 0.81
CA MET A 1 10.73 16.26 0.13
C MET A 1 9.64 15.21 0.00
N VAL A 2 9.92 14.03 -0.59
CA VAL A 2 8.94 12.94 -0.81
C VAL A 2 8.23 12.47 0.47
N ARG A 3 8.98 12.22 1.58
CA ARG A 3 8.37 11.81 2.86
C ARG A 3 7.28 12.76 3.36
N LYS A 4 7.48 14.08 3.25
CA LYS A 4 6.49 15.08 3.68
C LYS A 4 5.21 15.01 2.83
N VAL A 5 5.34 14.79 1.53
CA VAL A 5 4.18 14.60 0.63
C VAL A 5 3.42 13.33 1.01
N VAL A 6 4.14 12.25 1.28
CA VAL A 6 3.56 10.97 1.70
C VAL A 6 2.84 11.12 3.04
N THR A 7 3.44 11.80 4.03
CA THR A 7 2.79 12.11 5.31
C THR A 7 1.55 12.97 5.13
N SER A 8 1.60 14.03 4.31
CA SER A 8 0.44 14.88 4.05
C SER A 8 -0.71 14.11 3.40
N ARG A 9 -0.41 13.26 2.41
CA ARG A 9 -1.41 12.38 1.77
C ARG A 9 -1.97 11.36 2.75
N ALA A 10 -1.12 10.84 3.63
CA ALA A 10 -1.51 9.91 4.66
C ALA A 10 -2.53 10.56 5.62
N GLN A 11 -2.24 11.77 6.11
CA GLN A 11 -3.13 12.56 6.95
C GLN A 11 -4.45 12.94 6.26
N ALA A 12 -4.42 13.21 4.95
CA ALA A 12 -5.64 13.50 4.20
C ALA A 12 -6.61 12.30 4.18
N ILE A 13 -6.10 11.07 4.09
CA ILE A 13 -6.93 9.87 4.19
C ILE A 13 -7.47 9.69 5.62
N ASP A 14 -6.65 10.02 6.64
CA ASP A 14 -7.09 9.98 8.04
C ASP A 14 -8.26 10.96 8.27
N TYR A 15 -8.15 12.18 7.74
CA TYR A 15 -9.23 13.16 7.76
C TYR A 15 -10.52 12.69 7.05
N ILE A 16 -10.39 11.99 5.92
CA ILE A 16 -11.56 11.43 5.21
C ILE A 16 -12.24 10.36 6.06
N GLU A 17 -11.47 9.46 6.66
CA GLU A 17 -12.00 8.42 7.55
C GLU A 17 -12.74 9.04 8.75
N GLU A 18 -12.12 10.01 9.42
CA GLU A 18 -12.74 10.75 10.52
C GLU A 18 -14.02 11.47 10.08
N ALA A 19 -14.05 12.07 8.88
CA ALA A 19 -15.24 12.74 8.36
C ALA A 19 -16.37 11.75 8.06
N VAL A 20 -16.05 10.60 7.47
CA VAL A 20 -17.01 9.54 7.20
C VAL A 20 -17.66 9.05 8.49
N GLU A 21 -16.84 8.78 9.52
CA GLU A 21 -17.32 8.36 10.84
C GLU A 21 -18.16 9.45 11.51
N ARG A 22 -17.65 10.68 11.56
CA ARG A 22 -18.29 11.82 12.23
C ARG A 22 -19.67 12.15 11.67
N PHE A 23 -19.82 12.09 10.35
CA PHE A 23 -21.07 12.46 9.68
C PHE A 23 -21.96 11.26 9.34
N GLY A 24 -21.56 10.04 9.69
CA GLY A 24 -22.32 8.82 9.41
C GLY A 24 -22.55 8.60 7.91
N ILE A 25 -21.53 8.89 7.08
CA ILE A 25 -21.63 8.79 5.62
C ILE A 25 -21.57 7.32 5.21
N ASP A 26 -22.66 6.77 4.67
CA ASP A 26 -22.68 5.40 4.14
C ASP A 26 -22.04 5.31 2.74
N CYS A 27 -20.71 5.46 2.69
CA CYS A 27 -19.91 5.37 1.47
C CYS A 27 -19.04 4.11 1.40
N GLN A 28 -19.21 3.17 2.35
CA GLN A 28 -18.43 1.93 2.44
C GLN A 28 -16.90 2.17 2.50
N PHE A 29 -16.47 3.22 3.20
CA PHE A 29 -15.05 3.48 3.39
C PHE A 29 -14.39 2.37 4.21
N HIS A 30 -13.30 1.81 3.69
CA HIS A 30 -12.50 0.81 4.39
C HIS A 30 -11.01 0.93 4.04
N ARG A 31 -10.13 0.92 5.05
CA ARG A 31 -8.70 0.72 4.81
C ARG A 31 -8.43 -0.71 4.39
N ARG A 32 -7.73 -0.89 3.27
CA ARG A 32 -7.27 -2.19 2.77
C ARG A 32 -5.79 -2.14 2.45
N PRO A 33 -5.05 -3.24 2.68
CA PRO A 33 -3.67 -3.32 2.23
C PRO A 33 -3.59 -3.20 0.71
N LEU A 34 -2.59 -2.47 0.23
CA LEU A 34 -2.26 -2.43 -1.19
C LEU A 34 -1.30 -3.57 -1.49
N TYR A 35 -1.61 -4.36 -2.52
CA TYR A 35 -0.72 -5.40 -3.04
C TYR A 35 -0.22 -4.99 -4.42
N ARG A 36 1.06 -5.23 -4.68
CA ARG A 36 1.60 -5.22 -6.03
C ARG A 36 2.39 -6.50 -6.25
N ILE A 37 2.08 -7.22 -7.32
CA ILE A 37 2.50 -8.60 -7.52
C ILE A 37 3.07 -8.76 -8.92
N ALA A 38 4.17 -9.50 -9.03
CA ALA A 38 4.68 -10.04 -10.27
C ALA A 38 4.14 -11.47 -10.45
N THR A 39 3.43 -11.70 -11.56
CA THR A 39 2.92 -13.01 -11.96
C THR A 39 3.89 -13.75 -12.89
N THR A 40 5.00 -13.12 -13.25
CA THR A 40 6.06 -13.64 -14.12
C THR A 40 7.43 -13.34 -13.52
N GLN A 41 8.40 -14.22 -13.77
CA GLN A 41 9.80 -14.03 -13.36
C GLN A 41 10.62 -13.19 -14.34
N ASP A 42 9.98 -12.39 -15.20
CA ASP A 42 10.76 -11.61 -16.17
C ASP A 42 11.57 -10.53 -15.45
N LYS A 43 12.84 -10.41 -15.84
CA LYS A 43 13.82 -9.56 -15.14
C LYS A 43 13.39 -8.10 -15.06
N LYS A 44 12.63 -7.61 -16.04
CA LYS A 44 12.19 -6.21 -16.08
C LYS A 44 11.11 -5.97 -15.03
N THR A 45 10.09 -6.84 -14.96
CA THR A 45 9.01 -6.76 -13.98
C THR A 45 9.55 -6.86 -12.56
N ILE A 46 10.43 -7.83 -12.28
CA ILE A 46 11.04 -7.99 -10.96
C ILE A 46 11.85 -6.74 -10.58
N LYS A 47 12.69 -6.24 -11.49
CA LYS A 47 13.47 -5.01 -11.24
C LYS A 47 12.59 -3.80 -10.96
N THR A 48 11.45 -3.66 -11.64
CA THR A 48 10.50 -2.58 -11.37
C THR A 48 9.84 -2.75 -10.00
N LEU A 49 9.48 -3.98 -9.61
CA LEU A 49 8.90 -4.27 -8.30
C LEU A 49 9.87 -3.94 -7.15
N ASP A 50 11.14 -4.31 -7.31
CA ASP A 50 12.20 -4.01 -6.33
C ASP A 50 12.46 -2.50 -6.21
N ALA A 51 12.52 -1.79 -7.33
CA ALA A 51 12.68 -0.33 -7.33
C ALA A 51 11.51 0.37 -6.63
N GLU A 52 10.30 -0.15 -6.77
CA GLU A 52 9.14 0.38 -6.05
C GLU A 52 9.13 0.04 -4.58
N HIS A 53 9.53 -1.18 -4.21
CA HIS A 53 9.73 -1.55 -2.82
C HIS A 53 10.69 -0.56 -2.14
N GLU A 54 11.85 -0.32 -2.74
CA GLU A 54 12.84 0.65 -2.26
C GLU A 54 12.26 2.06 -2.17
N ALA A 55 11.57 2.52 -3.22
CA ALA A 55 10.93 3.84 -3.21
C ALA A 55 9.91 3.99 -2.08
N MET A 56 9.11 2.96 -1.79
CA MET A 56 8.16 2.95 -0.68
C MET A 56 8.86 3.00 0.69
N VAL A 57 9.94 2.24 0.87
CA VAL A 57 10.76 2.26 2.10
C VAL A 57 11.40 3.64 2.30
N VAL A 58 12.01 4.20 1.26
CA VAL A 58 12.60 5.55 1.27
C VAL A 58 11.54 6.61 1.57
N ALA A 59 10.33 6.44 1.06
CA ALA A 59 9.16 7.27 1.34
C ALA A 59 8.62 7.13 2.78
N GLY A 60 9.11 6.17 3.57
CA GLY A 60 8.68 5.94 4.95
C GLY A 60 7.39 5.14 5.08
N LEU A 61 6.98 4.42 4.03
CA LEU A 61 5.83 3.52 4.08
C LEU A 61 6.21 2.18 4.71
N LYS A 62 5.26 1.56 5.42
CA LYS A 62 5.39 0.19 5.92
C LYS A 62 5.04 -0.78 4.79
N VAL A 63 6.05 -1.37 4.18
CA VAL A 63 5.87 -2.33 3.10
C VAL A 63 6.57 -3.63 3.46
N ASP A 64 5.91 -4.76 3.22
CA ASP A 64 6.46 -6.10 3.34
C ASP A 64 6.71 -6.67 1.95
N THR A 65 7.77 -7.45 1.77
CA THR A 65 7.84 -8.41 0.67
C THR A 65 6.99 -9.62 1.02
N ILE A 66 6.25 -10.14 0.06
CA ILE A 66 5.40 -11.31 0.21
C ILE A 66 5.68 -12.32 -0.90
N GLU A 67 5.65 -13.60 -0.54
CA GLU A 67 5.80 -14.73 -1.47
C GLU A 67 4.47 -15.46 -1.68
N ASN A 68 3.49 -15.20 -0.83
CA ASN A 68 2.14 -15.76 -0.92
C ASN A 68 1.10 -14.65 -0.73
N SER A 69 -0.02 -14.76 -1.44
CA SER A 69 -1.11 -13.79 -1.44
C SER A 69 -2.45 -14.51 -1.35
N PRO A 70 -3.47 -13.93 -0.68
CA PRO A 70 -4.82 -14.50 -0.65
C PRO A 70 -5.57 -14.39 -2.00
N LEU A 71 -4.89 -13.98 -3.07
CA LEU A 71 -5.49 -13.77 -4.39
C LEU A 71 -5.55 -15.09 -5.17
N PRO A 72 -6.58 -15.28 -6.04
CA PRO A 72 -6.81 -16.54 -6.74
C PRO A 72 -5.90 -16.71 -7.98
N PHE A 73 -4.62 -16.35 -7.87
CA PHE A 73 -3.64 -16.53 -8.93
C PHE A 73 -2.23 -16.73 -8.33
N SER A 74 -1.38 -17.43 -9.08
CA SER A 74 0.01 -17.66 -8.68
C SER A 74 0.81 -16.36 -8.73
N MET A 75 1.74 -16.24 -7.79
CA MET A 75 2.67 -15.12 -7.72
C MET A 75 4.09 -15.63 -7.62
N GLU A 76 5.00 -14.89 -8.22
CA GLU A 76 6.43 -15.15 -8.11
C GLU A 76 7.04 -14.29 -6.99
N GLN A 77 6.59 -13.04 -6.90
CA GLN A 77 7.01 -12.09 -5.88
C GLN A 77 5.93 -11.01 -5.73
N GLY A 78 5.82 -10.42 -4.54
CA GLY A 78 4.95 -9.28 -4.32
C GLY A 78 5.42 -8.37 -3.21
N ILE A 79 4.82 -7.19 -3.15
CA ILE A 79 4.94 -6.26 -2.04
C ILE A 79 3.56 -5.93 -1.50
N LYS A 80 3.48 -5.77 -0.17
CA LYS A 80 2.26 -5.46 0.56
C LYS A 80 2.49 -4.23 1.40
N ASN A 81 1.77 -3.15 1.12
CA ASN A 81 1.75 -1.98 1.98
C ASN A 81 0.68 -2.17 3.07
N ARG A 82 1.12 -2.23 4.32
CA ARG A 82 0.22 -2.26 5.49
C ARG A 82 0.15 -0.85 6.07
N ARG A 83 -0.90 -0.12 5.72
CA ARG A 83 -1.27 1.05 6.50
C ARG A 83 -2.27 0.64 7.58
N THR A 84 -1.77 0.35 8.78
CA THR A 84 -2.60 0.32 9.98
C THR A 84 -3.13 1.73 10.22
N SER A 85 -4.44 1.88 10.43
CA SER A 85 -5.00 3.07 11.07
C SER A 85 -4.19 3.33 12.35
N SER A 86 -3.75 4.56 12.55
CA SER A 86 -3.25 4.97 13.85
C SER A 86 -4.46 4.91 14.77
N VAL A 87 -4.50 3.90 15.65
CA VAL A 87 -5.31 3.99 16.88
C VAL A 87 -4.60 4.97 17.80
#